data_AF-A0A133VF89-F1
#
_entry.id   AF-A0A133VF89-F1
#
_cell.length_a   1.000
_cell.length_b   1.000
_cell.length_c   1.000
_cell.angle_alpha   90.00
_cell.angle_beta   90.00
_cell.angle_gamma   90.00
#
_symmetry.space_group_name_H-M   'P 1'
#
loop_
_entity.id
_entity.type
_entity.pdbx_description
1 polymer ?
#
loop_
_entity_poly.entity_id
_entity_poly.type
_entity_poly.pdbx_seq_one_letter_code
_entity_poly.pdbx_strand_id
1 'polypeptide(L)'
;MFRFLRTKRRFGVDAIFAIILALTYWGFHSGLSAISSDVNTLFLATYLFLGLGVLVLYLVSDMNPEFASIVHVGLFPFFSLIFIFAKWMPDVIPELNGIEMSFSLAMLAYTLLMIVFFTVQLLIHQSEPEPQEVRRMKGVIR
;
A
#
# COMPACT_ATOMS: atom_id res chain seq x y z
N MET A 1 -9.59 24.03 0.12
CA MET A 1 -9.44 23.56 -1.28
C MET A 1 -8.24 22.63 -1.47
N PHE A 2 -7.00 23.05 -1.23
CA PHE A 2 -5.80 22.19 -1.41
C PHE A 2 -5.76 20.92 -0.55
N ARG A 3 -6.16 20.96 0.75
CA ARG A 3 -6.24 19.75 1.60
C ARG A 3 -7.21 18.69 1.07
N PHE A 4 -8.38 19.09 0.58
CA PHE A 4 -9.38 18.18 0.03
C PHE A 4 -8.93 17.57 -1.31
N LEU A 5 -8.27 18.36 -2.16
CA LEU A 5 -7.67 17.89 -3.41
C LEU A 5 -6.52 16.89 -3.16
N ARG A 6 -5.74 17.10 -2.09
CA ARG A 6 -4.66 16.23 -1.62
C ARG A 6 -5.18 14.84 -1.23
N THR A 7 -6.19 14.81 -0.35
CA THR A 7 -6.85 13.56 0.06
C THR A 7 -7.54 12.87 -1.12
N LYS A 8 -8.19 13.62 -2.03
CA LYS A 8 -8.79 13.07 -3.26
C LYS A 8 -7.78 12.40 -4.18
N ARG A 9 -6.60 12.99 -4.38
CA ARG A 9 -5.56 12.41 -5.23
C ARG A 9 -5.04 11.09 -4.66
N ARG A 10 -4.86 11.02 -3.34
CA ARG A 10 -4.43 9.80 -2.63
C ARG A 10 -5.48 8.69 -2.73
N PHE A 11 -6.76 9.00 -2.51
CA PHE A 11 -7.85 8.04 -2.73
C PHE A 11 -7.92 7.54 -4.18
N GLY A 12 -7.59 8.39 -5.17
CA GLY A 12 -7.49 7.96 -6.57
C GLY A 12 -6.40 6.91 -6.78
N VAL A 13 -5.23 7.10 -6.17
CA VAL A 13 -4.14 6.12 -6.21
C VAL A 13 -4.50 4.84 -5.46
N ASP A 14 -5.13 4.95 -4.30
CA ASP A 14 -5.60 3.79 -3.51
C ASP A 14 -6.61 2.95 -4.30
N ALA A 15 -7.53 3.61 -5.01
CA ALA A 15 -8.51 2.94 -5.86
C ALA A 15 -7.86 2.22 -7.04
N ILE A 16 -6.92 2.87 -7.74
CA ILE A 16 -6.16 2.24 -8.84
C ILE A 16 -5.39 1.04 -8.31
N PHE A 17 -4.75 1.18 -7.16
CA PHE A 17 -3.99 0.11 -6.53
C PHE A 17 -4.90 -1.06 -6.10
N ALA A 18 -6.09 -0.79 -5.55
CA ALA A 18 -7.06 -1.81 -5.21
C ALA A 18 -7.53 -2.60 -6.44
N ILE A 19 -7.69 -1.94 -7.59
CA ILE A 19 -8.02 -2.58 -8.87
C ILE A 19 -6.86 -3.47 -9.33
N ILE A 20 -5.62 -2.97 -9.30
CA ILE A 20 -4.45 -3.76 -9.68
C ILE A 20 -4.32 -4.98 -8.77
N LEU A 21 -4.49 -4.80 -7.45
CA LEU A 21 -4.53 -5.88 -6.48
C LEU A 21 -5.60 -6.93 -6.80
N ALA A 22 -6.79 -6.51 -7.25
CA ALA A 22 -7.86 -7.44 -7.59
C ALA A 22 -7.49 -8.30 -8.82
N LEU A 23 -6.85 -7.69 -9.81
CA LEU A 23 -6.34 -8.39 -10.99
C LEU A 23 -5.20 -9.35 -10.62
N THR A 24 -4.27 -8.92 -9.76
CA THR A 24 -3.18 -9.78 -9.27
C THR A 24 -3.72 -10.93 -8.44
N TYR A 25 -4.70 -10.67 -7.57
CA TYR A 25 -5.40 -11.70 -6.79
C TYR A 25 -6.01 -12.75 -7.71
N TRP A 26 -6.76 -12.32 -8.73
CA TRP A 26 -7.37 -13.23 -9.69
C TRP A 26 -6.33 -14.11 -10.39
N GLY A 27 -5.23 -13.50 -10.84
CA GLY A 27 -4.12 -14.21 -11.46
C GLY A 27 -3.47 -15.24 -10.52
N PHE A 28 -3.23 -14.88 -9.27
CA PHE A 28 -2.59 -15.76 -8.29
C PHE A 28 -3.53 -16.87 -7.84
N HIS A 29 -4.79 -16.54 -7.56
CA HIS A 29 -5.80 -17.51 -7.16
C HIS A 29 -6.04 -18.58 -8.24
N SER A 30 -6.05 -18.15 -9.52
CA SER A 30 -6.23 -19.07 -10.66
C SER A 30 -4.96 -19.86 -10.99
N GLY A 31 -3.78 -19.24 -10.91
CA GLY A 31 -2.50 -19.84 -11.31
C GLY A 31 -1.80 -20.65 -10.22
N LEU A 32 -2.15 -20.43 -8.94
CA LEU A 32 -1.53 -21.05 -7.77
C LEU A 32 -2.59 -21.74 -6.88
N SER A 33 -3.46 -22.53 -7.51
CA SER A 33 -4.59 -23.18 -6.83
C SER A 33 -4.18 -24.05 -5.64
N ALA A 34 -3.00 -24.66 -5.69
CA ALA A 34 -2.42 -25.48 -4.62
C ALA A 34 -2.18 -24.72 -3.31
N ILE A 35 -1.98 -23.40 -3.37
CA ILE A 35 -1.74 -22.50 -2.21
C ILE A 35 -2.79 -21.39 -2.14
N SER A 36 -3.98 -21.63 -2.71
CA SER A 36 -5.07 -20.65 -2.80
C SER A 36 -5.51 -20.09 -1.45
N SER A 37 -5.44 -20.89 -0.37
CA SER A 37 -5.72 -20.43 1.00
C SER A 37 -4.76 -19.33 1.46
N ASP A 38 -3.47 -19.47 1.14
CA ASP A 38 -2.46 -18.50 1.55
C ASP A 38 -2.48 -17.25 0.67
N VAL A 39 -2.76 -17.42 -0.63
CA VAL A 39 -3.08 -16.31 -1.53
C VAL A 39 -4.28 -15.52 -0.97
N ASN A 40 -5.38 -16.18 -0.63
CA ASN A 40 -6.56 -15.52 -0.05
C ASN A 40 -6.21 -14.74 1.22
N THR A 41 -5.44 -15.35 2.12
CA THR A 41 -5.03 -14.70 3.37
C THR A 41 -4.16 -13.47 3.13
N LEU A 42 -3.20 -13.58 2.21
CA LEU A 42 -2.31 -12.48 1.85
C LEU A 42 -3.11 -11.28 1.34
N PHE A 43 -3.92 -11.49 0.31
CA PHE A 43 -4.69 -10.40 -0.31
C PHE A 43 -5.74 -9.83 0.64
N LEU A 44 -6.38 -10.65 1.47
CA LEU A 44 -7.30 -10.17 2.49
C LEU A 44 -6.59 -9.24 3.49
N ALA A 45 -5.41 -9.63 3.96
CA ALA A 45 -4.62 -8.79 4.85
C ALA A 45 -4.23 -7.47 4.16
N THR A 46 -3.79 -7.51 2.90
CA THR A 46 -3.49 -6.30 2.10
C THR A 46 -4.68 -5.36 2.00
N TYR A 47 -5.87 -5.88 1.70
CA TYR A 47 -7.09 -5.08 1.62
C TYR A 47 -7.49 -4.49 2.96
N LEU A 48 -7.37 -5.25 4.06
CA LEU A 48 -7.64 -4.76 5.40
C LEU A 48 -6.68 -3.63 5.78
N PHE A 49 -5.39 -3.80 5.53
CA PHE A 49 -4.40 -2.77 5.80
C PHE A 49 -4.64 -1.53 4.92
N LEU A 50 -5.01 -1.71 3.65
CA LEU A 50 -5.30 -0.59 2.75
C LEU A 50 -6.52 0.18 3.24
N GLY A 51 -7.60 -0.54 3.60
CA GLY A 51 -8.81 0.03 4.17
C GLY A 51 -8.55 0.79 5.47
N LEU A 52 -7.75 0.22 6.38
CA LEU A 52 -7.32 0.89 7.61
C LEU A 52 -6.49 2.14 7.31
N GLY A 53 -5.53 2.06 6.39
CA GLY A 53 -4.72 3.21 5.99
C GLY A 53 -5.55 4.34 5.38
N VAL A 54 -6.52 4.00 4.53
CA VAL A 54 -7.49 4.94 3.93
C VAL A 54 -8.38 5.55 5.01
N LEU A 55 -8.86 4.75 5.96
CA LEU A 55 -9.70 5.22 7.06
C LEU A 55 -8.94 6.18 7.99
N VAL A 56 -7.70 5.85 8.36
CA VAL A 56 -6.85 6.75 9.16
C VAL A 56 -6.56 8.03 8.41
N LEU A 57 -6.24 7.94 7.11
CA LEU A 57 -6.05 9.12 6.27
C LEU A 57 -7.31 9.99 6.29
N TYR A 58 -8.49 9.41 6.12
CA TYR A 58 -9.75 10.15 6.13
C TYR A 58 -10.00 10.84 7.48
N LEU A 59 -9.98 10.09 8.59
CA LEU A 59 -10.33 10.58 9.91
C LEU A 59 -9.33 11.61 10.46
N VAL A 60 -8.04 11.42 10.19
CA VAL A 60 -6.97 12.22 10.81
C VAL A 60 -6.51 13.37 9.92
N SER A 61 -6.85 13.36 8.61
CA SER A 61 -6.41 14.40 7.68
C SER A 61 -6.86 15.82 8.05
N ASP A 62 -8.00 15.96 8.71
CA ASP A 62 -8.51 17.27 9.15
C ASP A 62 -7.77 17.79 10.37
N MET A 63 -7.39 16.90 11.31
CA MET A 63 -6.69 17.25 12.55
C MET A 63 -5.19 17.45 12.32
N ASN A 64 -4.52 16.47 11.70
CA ASN A 64 -3.10 16.50 11.43
C ASN A 64 -2.79 15.80 10.09
N PRO A 65 -2.75 16.55 8.97
CA PRO A 65 -2.56 15.99 7.64
C PRO A 65 -1.16 15.39 7.43
N GLU A 66 -0.16 15.88 8.16
CA GLU A 66 1.21 15.38 8.07
C GLU A 66 1.32 14.01 8.74
N PHE A 67 0.79 13.89 9.96
CA PHE A 67 0.70 12.60 10.65
C PHE A 67 -0.18 11.60 9.88
N ALA A 68 -1.35 12.03 9.38
CA ALA A 68 -2.23 11.18 8.56
C ALA A 68 -1.51 10.66 7.32
N SER A 69 -0.71 11.51 6.66
CA SER A 69 0.13 11.12 5.53
C SER A 69 1.21 10.12 5.94
N ILE A 70 1.97 10.39 7.00
CA ILE A 70 3.04 9.49 7.46
C ILE A 70 2.49 8.12 7.83
N VAL A 71 1.34 8.07 8.50
CA VAL A 71 0.69 6.80 8.85
C VAL A 71 0.22 6.07 7.59
N HIS A 72 -0.41 6.78 6.65
CA HIS A 72 -0.91 6.17 5.41
C HIS A 72 0.22 5.70 4.47
N VAL A 73 1.31 6.47 4.35
CA VAL A 73 2.45 6.13 3.48
C VAL A 73 3.41 5.15 4.15
N GLY A 74 3.62 5.27 5.47
CA GLY A 74 4.61 4.50 6.21
C GLY A 74 4.06 3.20 6.79
N LEU A 75 2.98 3.27 7.59
CA LEU A 75 2.50 2.10 8.33
C LEU A 75 1.82 1.07 7.43
N PHE A 76 1.00 1.49 6.47
CA PHE A 76 0.29 0.56 5.58
C PHE A 76 1.21 -0.40 4.80
N PRO A 77 2.20 0.07 4.02
CA PRO A 77 3.03 -0.83 3.23
C PRO A 77 4.06 -1.56 4.10
N PHE A 78 4.52 -0.94 5.19
CA PHE A 78 5.44 -1.59 6.12
C PHE A 78 4.80 -2.77 6.86
N PHE A 79 3.56 -2.63 7.36
CA PHE A 79 2.83 -3.75 7.96
C PHE A 79 2.48 -4.83 6.95
N SER A 80 2.13 -4.45 5.72
CA SER A 80 1.87 -5.41 4.64
C SER A 80 3.13 -6.23 4.32
N LEU A 81 4.32 -5.60 4.29
CA LEU A 81 5.59 -6.29 4.10
C LEU A 81 5.98 -7.16 5.30
N ILE A 82 5.82 -6.66 6.54
CA ILE A 82 6.08 -7.47 7.74
C ILE A 82 5.20 -8.71 7.77
N PHE A 83 3.91 -8.57 7.42
CA PHE A 83 2.98 -9.70 7.39
C PHE A 83 3.43 -10.79 6.42
N ILE A 84 3.94 -10.40 5.24
CA ILE A 84 4.55 -11.34 4.28
C ILE A 84 5.75 -12.06 4.88
N PHE A 85 6.70 -11.30 5.44
CA PHE A 85 7.91 -11.89 6.01
C PHE A 85 7.59 -12.81 7.18
N ALA A 86 6.68 -12.41 8.08
CA ALA A 86 6.30 -13.20 9.24
C ALA A 86 5.56 -14.49 8.85
N LYS A 87 4.70 -14.44 7.83
CA LYS A 87 3.88 -15.59 7.45
C LYS A 87 4.60 -16.58 6.52
N TRP A 88 5.48 -16.11 5.63
CA TRP A 88 6.03 -16.96 4.55
C TRP A 88 7.54 -17.18 4.59
N MET A 89 8.32 -16.39 5.34
CA MET A 89 9.75 -16.66 5.53
C MET A 89 10.07 -18.01 6.22
N PRO A 90 9.21 -18.55 7.11
CA PRO A 90 9.45 -19.86 7.72
C PRO A 90 9.38 -21.05 6.75
N ASP A 91 8.58 -20.95 5.68
CA ASP A 91 8.24 -22.08 4.81
C ASP A 91 9.12 -22.22 3.55
N VAL A 92 9.97 -21.23 3.26
CA VAL A 92 10.86 -21.23 2.07
C VAL A 92 12.23 -21.88 2.36
N ILE A 93 12.45 -22.39 3.58
CA ILE A 93 13.79 -22.85 4.03
C ILE A 93 14.06 -24.35 3.76
N PRO A 94 13.09 -25.24 3.52
CA PRO A 94 13.43 -26.59 3.07
C PRO A 94 12.47 -27.18 2.02
N GLU A 95 12.85 -27.12 0.73
CA GLU A 95 12.65 -28.13 -0.35
C GLU A 95 12.31 -27.53 -1.72
N LEU A 96 13.36 -27.18 -2.47
CA LEU A 96 13.29 -26.71 -3.86
C LEU A 96 12.65 -27.73 -4.83
N ASN A 97 11.33 -27.62 -5.01
CA ASN A 97 10.56 -28.24 -6.09
C ASN A 97 9.95 -27.15 -7.01
N GLY A 98 9.65 -27.47 -8.28
CA GLY A 98 9.25 -26.49 -9.31
C GLY A 98 8.04 -25.59 -8.99
N ILE A 99 7.20 -25.96 -8.02
CA ILE A 99 6.10 -25.13 -7.49
C ILE A 99 6.66 -23.89 -6.75
N GLU A 100 7.84 -23.99 -6.14
CA GLU A 100 8.51 -22.87 -5.46
C GLU A 100 8.94 -21.77 -6.42
N MET A 101 9.26 -22.08 -7.69
CA MET A 101 9.70 -21.05 -8.63
C MET A 101 8.54 -20.12 -9.03
N SER A 102 7.38 -20.69 -9.37
CA SER A 102 6.17 -19.91 -9.66
C SER A 102 5.68 -19.14 -8.45
N PHE A 103 5.78 -19.74 -7.26
CA PHE A 103 5.43 -19.08 -6.01
C PHE A 103 6.40 -17.94 -5.66
N SER A 104 7.71 -18.15 -5.78
CA SER A 104 8.74 -17.12 -5.56
C SER A 104 8.59 -15.95 -6.52
N LEU A 105 8.29 -16.23 -7.80
CA LEU A 105 8.04 -15.20 -8.80
C LEU A 105 6.77 -14.39 -8.46
N ALA A 106 5.73 -15.05 -7.97
CA ALA A 106 4.50 -14.42 -7.51
C ALA A 106 4.75 -13.52 -6.29
N MET A 107 5.50 -14.00 -5.30
CA MET A 107 5.89 -13.18 -4.14
C MET A 107 6.75 -11.99 -4.52
N LEU A 108 7.66 -12.16 -5.49
CA LEU A 108 8.48 -11.08 -6.02
C LEU A 108 7.62 -10.04 -6.75
N ALA A 109 6.68 -10.47 -7.59
CA ALA A 109 5.75 -9.58 -8.28
C ALA A 109 4.86 -8.81 -7.30
N TYR A 110 4.33 -9.48 -6.27
CA TYR A 110 3.56 -8.83 -5.21
C TYR A 110 4.42 -7.82 -4.42
N THR A 111 5.65 -8.18 -4.06
CA THR A 111 6.57 -7.29 -3.35
C THR A 111 6.91 -6.05 -4.17
N LEU A 112 7.18 -6.22 -5.47
CA LEU A 112 7.38 -5.11 -6.40
C LEU A 112 6.15 -4.21 -6.47
N LEU A 113 4.95 -4.79 -6.51
CA LEU A 113 3.70 -4.03 -6.51
C LEU A 113 3.57 -3.16 -5.23
N MET A 114 3.91 -3.71 -4.05
CA MET A 114 3.95 -2.94 -2.80
C MET A 114 4.99 -1.81 -2.84
N ILE A 115 6.18 -2.07 -3.37
CA ILE A 115 7.25 -1.07 -3.50
C ILE A 115 6.83 0.07 -4.44
N VAL A 116 6.22 -0.24 -5.57
CA VAL A 116 5.71 0.77 -6.51
C VAL A 116 4.65 1.62 -5.84
N PHE A 117 3.68 1.02 -5.15
CA PHE A 117 2.66 1.76 -4.42
C PHE A 117 3.26 2.67 -3.35
N PHE A 118 4.18 2.14 -2.54
CA PHE A 118 4.90 2.93 -1.53
C PHE A 118 5.63 4.12 -2.17
N THR A 119 6.33 3.88 -3.27
CA THR A 119 7.10 4.91 -3.98
C THR A 119 6.17 6.01 -4.52
N VAL A 120 5.05 5.64 -5.14
CA VAL A 120 4.06 6.61 -5.65
C VAL A 120 3.47 7.43 -4.51
N GLN A 121 3.10 6.79 -3.40
CA GLN A 121 2.55 7.47 -2.23
C GLN A 121 3.58 8.39 -1.55
N LEU A 122 4.85 7.99 -1.50
CA LEU A 122 5.95 8.80 -0.99
C LEU A 122 6.23 10.01 -1.89
N LEU A 123 6.22 9.83 -3.22
CA LEU A 123 6.37 10.93 -4.17
C LEU A 123 5.22 11.94 -4.05
N ILE A 124 3.99 11.45 -3.88
CA ILE A 124 2.83 12.31 -3.60
C ILE A 124 3.05 13.06 -2.29
N HIS A 125 3.60 12.40 -1.27
CA HIS A 125 3.91 13.03 0.00
C HIS A 125 4.92 14.18 -0.12
N GLN A 126 6.03 13.94 -0.82
CA GLN A 126 7.11 14.92 -1.01
C GLN A 126 6.73 16.08 -1.94
N SER A 127 5.81 15.84 -2.87
CA SER A 127 5.33 16.85 -3.81
C SER A 127 4.28 17.79 -3.21
N GLU A 128 3.91 17.60 -1.94
CA GLU A 128 2.91 18.43 -1.27
C GLU A 128 3.60 19.65 -0.64
N PRO A 129 3.22 20.88 -1.05
CA PRO A 129 3.87 22.09 -0.55
C PRO A 129 3.72 22.19 0.98
N GLU A 130 4.78 22.65 1.64
CA GLU A 130 4.80 22.74 3.10
C GLU A 130 3.66 23.61 3.63
N PRO A 131 3.13 23.33 4.83
CA PRO A 131 2.09 24.15 5.44
C PRO A 131 2.44 25.65 5.53
N GLN A 132 3.73 25.99 5.57
CA GLN A 132 4.23 27.36 5.57
C GLN A 132 4.19 28.01 4.19
N GLU A 133 4.55 27.29 3.12
CA GLU A 133 4.46 27.77 1.73
C GLU A 133 3.01 28.03 1.33
N VAL A 134 2.07 27.18 1.77
CA VAL A 134 0.64 27.40 1.54
C VAL A 134 0.13 28.66 2.25
N ARG A 135 0.69 29.04 3.40
CA ARG A 135 0.35 30.30 4.10
C ARG A 135 0.96 31.53 3.41
N ARG A 136 2.19 31.43 2.87
CA ARG A 136 2.81 32.47 2.04
C ARG A 136 2.04 32.67 0.73
N MET A 137 1.70 31.59 0.03
CA MET A 137 0.89 31.64 -1.21
C MET A 137 -0.51 32.22 -0.98
N LYS A 138 -1.04 32.11 0.24
CA LYS A 138 -2.31 32.74 0.65
C LYS A 138 -2.17 34.17 1.17
N GLY A 139 -0.95 34.72 1.22
CA GLY A 139 -0.70 36.06 1.77
C GLY A 139 -0.93 36.20 3.27
N VAL A 140 -0.99 35.08 4.01
CA VAL A 140 -1.28 35.06 5.47
C VAL A 140 -0.03 35.30 6.30
N ILE A 141 1.15 35.05 5.74
CA ILE A 141 2.45 35.37 6.35
C ILE A 141 3.25 36.11 5.27
N ARG A 142 3.64 37.35 5.56
CA ARG A 142 4.64 38.10 4.78
C ARG A 142 6.03 37.59 5.12
#